data_AF-A0A183L452-F1
#
_entry.id   AF-A0A183L452-F1
#
_cell.length_a   1.000
_cell.length_b   1.000
_cell.length_c   1.000
_cell.angle_alpha   90.00
_cell.angle_beta   90.00
_cell.angle_gamma   90.00
#
_symmetry.space_group_name_H-M   'P 1'
#
loop_
_entity.id
_entity.type
_entity.pdbx_description
1 polymer ?
#
loop_
_entity_poly.entity_id
_entity_poly.type
_entity_poly.pdbx_seq_one_letter_code
_entity_poly.pdbx_strand_id
1 'polypeptide(L)'
;MSKDYLRDLVEGSHLFITLLSNKICGSNKKIIVKRRRVHRRKKRFSKPKKETHKRDILNQEPEAVRISRLEQQWSNQLERPLIEILLGTAYQENEQDESDDEMNDTRLFDATTGNSEDQQLKSAIRRVQAALFAGSAKTALSMAKRMWRLWPEVAPVSIEEDNSTIDAGRAAGLRPECLNVLGALQQIHMTELG
;
A
#
# COMPACT_ATOMS: atom_id res chain seq x y z
N MET A 1 23.42 -34.89 22.19
CA MET A 1 22.98 -33.53 22.58
C MET A 1 21.91 -33.69 23.64
N SER A 2 22.22 -33.35 24.90
CA SER A 2 21.41 -33.74 26.06
C SER A 2 20.08 -32.98 26.08
N LYS A 3 19.00 -33.70 26.41
CA LYS A 3 17.61 -33.21 26.48
C LYS A 3 17.44 -32.01 27.43
N ASP A 4 18.39 -31.85 28.35
CA ASP A 4 18.44 -30.76 29.33
C ASP A 4 18.80 -29.43 28.69
N TYR A 5 19.68 -29.42 27.68
CA TYR A 5 20.03 -28.18 26.95
C TYR A 5 18.82 -27.58 26.22
N LEU A 6 18.00 -28.44 25.61
CA LEU A 6 16.77 -27.99 24.94
C LEU A 6 15.75 -27.46 25.96
N ARG A 7 15.70 -28.05 27.15
CA ARG A 7 14.82 -27.58 28.23
C ARG A 7 15.28 -26.20 28.73
N ASP A 8 16.57 -26.05 29.02
CA ASP A 8 17.16 -24.78 29.48
C ASP A 8 17.02 -23.67 28.44
N LEU A 9 17.16 -24.00 27.14
CA LEU A 9 16.99 -23.03 26.06
C LEU A 9 15.54 -22.56 25.93
N VAL A 10 14.57 -23.47 26.03
CA VAL A 10 13.14 -23.13 25.98
C VAL A 10 12.73 -22.33 27.22
N GLU A 11 13.20 -22.73 28.40
CA GLU A 11 12.89 -22.06 29.66
C GLU A 11 13.52 -20.66 29.73
N GLY A 12 14.76 -20.51 29.26
CA GLY A 12 15.41 -19.21 29.12
C GLY A 12 14.72 -18.29 28.11
N SER A 13 14.29 -18.83 26.97
CA SER A 13 13.56 -18.06 25.94
C SER A 13 12.20 -17.58 26.45
N HIS A 14 11.48 -18.44 27.18
CA HIS A 14 10.16 -18.10 27.75
C HIS A 14 10.28 -16.99 28.81
N LEU A 15 11.31 -17.06 29.67
CA LEU A 15 11.58 -16.06 30.69
C LEU A 15 11.97 -14.70 30.07
N PHE A 16 12.77 -14.73 29.00
CA PHE A 16 13.14 -13.53 28.24
C PHE A 16 11.92 -12.85 27.58
N ILE A 17 11.04 -13.61 26.93
CA ILE A 17 9.81 -13.09 26.31
C ILE A 17 8.89 -12.49 27.38
N THR A 18 8.79 -13.12 28.55
CA THR A 18 7.98 -12.63 29.68
C THR A 18 8.51 -11.32 30.27
N LEU A 19 9.83 -11.13 30.29
CA LEU A 19 10.44 -9.87 30.72
C LEU A 19 10.21 -8.74 29.71
N LEU A 20 10.25 -9.05 28.40
CA LEU A 20 9.92 -8.08 27.35
C LEU A 20 8.46 -7.67 27.40
N SER A 21 7.53 -8.62 27.57
CA SER A 21 6.10 -8.31 27.63
C SER A 21 5.77 -7.41 28.82
N ASN A 22 6.36 -7.67 30.00
CA ASN A 22 6.14 -6.84 31.18
C ASN A 22 6.76 -5.43 31.07
N LYS A 23 7.92 -5.28 30.42
CA LYS A 23 8.54 -3.95 30.21
C LYS A 23 7.84 -3.12 29.14
N ILE A 24 7.33 -3.75 28.09
CA ILE A 24 6.68 -3.04 26.97
C ILE A 24 5.21 -2.71 27.29
N CYS A 25 4.53 -3.50 28.13
CA CYS A 25 3.12 -3.28 28.47
C CYS A 25 2.90 -2.34 29.69
N GLY A 26 3.92 -2.12 30.53
CA GLY A 26 3.80 -1.33 31.78
C GLY A 26 3.84 0.20 31.64
N SER A 27 4.17 0.76 30.48
CA SER A 27 4.41 2.21 30.30
C SER A 27 3.21 3.03 29.79
N ASN A 28 2.08 2.41 29.48
CA ASN A 28 0.89 3.11 28.97
C ASN A 28 0.04 3.77 30.08
N LYS A 29 0.67 4.45 31.05
CA LYS A 29 -0.05 5.30 32.02
C LYS A 29 -0.53 6.57 31.33
N LYS A 30 -1.73 6.50 30.75
CA LYS A 30 -2.40 7.62 30.07
C LYS A 30 -2.78 8.70 31.09
N ILE A 31 -1.99 9.76 31.20
CA ILE A 31 -2.28 10.94 32.03
C ILE A 31 -3.42 11.73 31.36
N ILE A 32 -4.61 11.72 31.96
CA ILE A 32 -5.78 12.46 31.48
C ILE A 32 -5.88 13.78 32.25
N VAL A 33 -5.61 14.91 31.59
CA VAL A 33 -5.80 16.25 32.16
C VAL A 33 -7.19 16.78 31.80
N LYS A 34 -8.05 16.97 32.81
CA LYS A 34 -9.39 17.55 32.65
C LYS A 34 -9.30 19.08 32.52
N ARG A 35 -9.29 19.62 31.30
CA ARG A 35 -9.40 21.08 31.08
C ARG A 35 -10.80 21.60 31.45
N ARG A 36 -10.87 22.56 32.38
CA ARG A 36 -12.06 23.35 32.70
C ARG A 36 -12.47 24.17 31.47
N ARG A 37 -13.71 24.04 30.99
CA ARG A 37 -14.23 24.77 29.83
C ARG A 37 -14.82 26.12 30.24
N VAL A 38 -14.34 27.20 29.63
CA VAL A 38 -14.98 28.53 29.67
C VAL A 38 -16.09 28.57 28.61
N HIS A 39 -17.24 29.10 28.99
CA HIS A 39 -18.47 29.13 28.18
C HIS A 39 -18.40 30.25 27.14
N ARG A 40 -18.31 29.91 25.84
CA ARG A 40 -18.68 30.81 24.74
C ARG A 40 -19.79 30.17 23.90
N ARG A 41 -20.90 30.88 23.75
CA ARG A 41 -22.04 30.54 22.89
C ARG A 41 -21.76 31.01 21.45
N LYS A 42 -21.81 30.12 20.45
CA LYS A 42 -22.59 30.26 19.19
C LYS A 42 -22.33 29.17 18.15
N LYS A 43 -23.38 28.99 17.33
CA LYS A 43 -23.56 28.30 16.04
C LYS A 43 -23.61 26.76 16.04
N ARG A 44 -24.81 26.27 15.71
CA ARG A 44 -25.12 24.88 15.38
C ARG A 44 -24.45 24.56 14.04
N PHE A 45 -23.38 23.78 14.09
CA PHE A 45 -22.91 22.98 12.97
C PHE A 45 -23.01 21.51 13.39
N SER A 46 -23.55 20.72 12.48
CA SER A 46 -23.74 19.28 12.55
C SER A 46 -22.47 18.56 13.03
N LYS A 47 -22.65 17.72 14.06
CA LYS A 47 -21.58 16.86 14.59
C LYS A 47 -21.13 15.87 13.51
N PRO A 48 -19.85 15.72 13.17
CA PRO A 48 -19.36 14.47 12.60
C PRO A 48 -19.37 13.42 13.71
N LYS A 49 -20.10 12.33 13.50
CA LYS A 49 -20.04 11.14 14.36
C LYS A 49 -18.59 10.62 14.32
N LYS A 50 -17.98 10.51 15.50
CA LYS A 50 -16.79 9.70 15.72
C LYS A 50 -17.16 8.23 15.48
N GLU A 51 -16.82 7.69 14.31
CA GLU A 51 -16.70 6.24 14.12
C GLU A 51 -15.25 5.83 14.39
N THR A 52 -14.90 5.81 15.67
CA THR A 52 -13.75 5.06 16.17
C THR A 52 -14.31 3.98 17.08
N HIS A 53 -14.02 2.72 16.74
CA HIS A 53 -14.46 1.43 17.35
C HIS A 53 -15.49 0.59 16.57
N LYS A 54 -15.25 0.33 15.28
CA LYS A 54 -15.87 -0.81 14.56
C LYS A 54 -14.93 -1.61 13.65
N ARG A 55 -13.59 -1.50 13.79
CA ARG A 55 -12.65 -2.25 12.93
C ARG A 55 -11.87 -3.37 13.61
N ASP A 56 -11.86 -3.44 14.94
CA ASP A 56 -10.99 -4.40 15.64
C ASP A 56 -11.59 -5.79 15.91
N ILE A 57 -12.80 -6.13 15.41
CA ILE A 57 -13.46 -7.40 15.81
C ILE A 57 -14.02 -8.21 14.62
N LEU A 58 -14.00 -7.72 13.37
CA LEU A 58 -14.77 -8.38 12.29
C LEU A 58 -14.05 -8.87 11.04
N ASN A 59 -12.73 -8.72 10.87
CA ASN A 59 -12.06 -9.30 9.69
C ASN A 59 -10.63 -9.71 10.01
N GLN A 60 -10.45 -10.91 10.58
CA GLN A 60 -9.33 -11.74 10.15
C GLN A 60 -9.90 -12.69 9.10
N GLU A 61 -10.20 -12.13 7.92
CA GLU A 61 -10.30 -12.95 6.72
C GLU A 61 -8.93 -13.67 6.60
N PRO A 62 -8.90 -15.00 6.47
CA PRO A 62 -7.62 -15.72 6.38
C PRO A 62 -6.79 -15.11 5.25
N GLU A 63 -5.49 -14.91 5.49
CA GLU A 63 -4.61 -14.27 4.50
C GLU A 63 -4.71 -14.91 3.12
N ALA A 64 -4.91 -16.24 3.07
CA ALA A 64 -5.12 -17.00 1.85
C ALA A 64 -6.39 -16.59 1.07
N VAL A 65 -7.51 -16.31 1.76
CA VAL A 65 -8.76 -15.87 1.14
C VAL A 65 -8.62 -14.45 0.63
N ARG A 66 -7.95 -13.58 1.41
CA ARG A 66 -7.64 -12.20 1.00
C ARG A 66 -6.78 -12.16 -0.26
N ILE A 67 -5.68 -12.94 -0.30
CA ILE A 67 -4.79 -13.02 -1.46
C ILE A 67 -5.55 -13.55 -2.68
N SER A 68 -6.32 -14.63 -2.51
CA SER A 68 -7.15 -15.18 -3.60
C SER A 68 -8.13 -14.17 -4.17
N ARG A 69 -8.78 -13.35 -3.33
CA ARG A 69 -9.66 -12.25 -3.78
C ARG A 69 -8.89 -11.22 -4.60
N LEU A 70 -7.72 -10.82 -4.14
CA LEU A 70 -6.88 -9.83 -4.83
C LEU A 70 -6.38 -10.38 -6.18
N GLU A 71 -5.94 -11.62 -6.24
CA GLU A 71 -5.56 -12.32 -7.49
C GLU A 71 -6.74 -12.42 -8.47
N GLN A 72 -7.94 -12.72 -7.96
CA GLN A 72 -9.15 -12.76 -8.77
C GLN A 72 -9.50 -11.37 -9.30
N GLN A 73 -9.38 -10.33 -8.49
CA GLN A 73 -9.60 -8.96 -8.95
C GLN A 73 -8.58 -8.55 -10.02
N TRP A 74 -7.31 -8.91 -9.80
CA TRP A 74 -6.22 -8.63 -10.73
C TRP A 74 -6.48 -9.27 -12.11
N SER A 75 -6.68 -10.59 -12.13
CA SER A 75 -6.91 -11.35 -13.37
C SER A 75 -8.16 -10.89 -14.15
N ASN A 76 -9.24 -10.52 -13.44
CA ASN A 76 -10.48 -10.15 -14.10
C ASN A 76 -10.52 -8.70 -14.60
N GLN A 77 -9.92 -7.76 -13.86
CA GLN A 77 -10.13 -6.32 -14.10
C GLN A 77 -8.87 -5.58 -14.53
N LEU A 78 -7.68 -6.01 -14.09
CA LEU A 78 -6.45 -5.23 -14.22
C LEU A 78 -5.48 -5.82 -15.22
N GLU A 79 -5.34 -7.15 -15.26
CA GLU A 79 -4.33 -7.84 -16.07
C GLU A 79 -4.43 -7.50 -17.56
N ARG A 80 -5.59 -7.75 -18.19
CA ARG A 80 -5.75 -7.49 -19.63
C ARG A 80 -5.63 -6.01 -20.01
N PRO A 81 -6.31 -5.07 -19.32
CA PRO A 81 -6.18 -3.65 -19.66
C PRO A 81 -4.76 -3.13 -19.44
N LEU A 82 -4.05 -3.58 -18.40
CA LEU A 82 -2.66 -3.18 -18.16
C LEU A 82 -1.73 -3.69 -19.26
N ILE A 83 -1.87 -4.96 -19.67
CA ILE A 83 -1.09 -5.53 -20.77
C ILE A 83 -1.36 -4.77 -22.07
N GLU A 84 -2.62 -4.49 -22.40
CA GLU A 84 -3.01 -3.74 -23.60
C GLU A 84 -2.42 -2.32 -23.61
N ILE A 85 -2.53 -1.60 -22.48
CA ILE A 85 -1.95 -0.26 -22.35
C ILE A 85 -0.43 -0.31 -22.47
N LEU A 86 0.24 -1.26 -21.81
CA LEU A 86 1.69 -1.40 -21.89
C LEU A 86 2.15 -1.73 -23.32
N LEU A 87 1.42 -2.59 -24.03
CA LEU A 87 1.67 -2.91 -25.43
C LEU A 87 1.45 -1.69 -26.35
N GLY A 88 0.39 -0.91 -26.11
CA GLY A 88 0.06 0.31 -26.86
C GLY A 88 1.05 1.45 -26.60
N THR A 89 1.52 1.62 -25.36
CA THR A 89 2.50 2.65 -25.01
C THR A 89 3.87 2.42 -25.67
N ALA A 90 4.20 1.18 -26.05
CA ALA A 90 5.43 0.89 -26.80
C ALA A 90 5.48 1.54 -28.19
N TYR A 91 4.32 1.97 -28.73
CA TYR A 91 4.20 2.66 -30.01
C TYR A 91 3.96 4.16 -29.87
N GLN A 92 3.73 4.65 -28.65
CA GLN A 92 3.31 6.02 -28.37
C GLN A 92 4.26 6.69 -27.37
N GLU A 93 5.56 6.60 -27.65
CA GLU A 93 6.62 7.26 -26.89
C GLU A 93 6.72 8.77 -27.18
N ASN A 94 5.92 9.28 -28.12
CA ASN A 94 5.84 10.70 -28.43
C ASN A 94 4.76 11.39 -27.60
N GLU A 95 5.22 12.23 -26.66
CA GLU A 95 4.55 13.45 -26.21
C GLU A 95 3.06 13.27 -25.92
N GLN A 96 2.75 12.48 -24.89
CA GLN A 96 1.41 12.52 -24.33
C GLN A 96 1.24 13.90 -23.67
N ASP A 97 0.54 14.76 -24.40
CA ASP A 97 -0.09 16.01 -23.95
C ASP A 97 -0.95 15.66 -22.73
N GLU A 98 -0.30 15.54 -21.56
CA GLU A 98 -0.97 15.33 -20.28
C GLU A 98 -1.76 16.59 -20.02
N SER A 99 -3.07 16.56 -20.26
CA SER A 99 -3.91 17.72 -20.02
C SER A 99 -3.74 18.18 -18.56
N ASP A 100 -3.80 19.49 -18.34
CA ASP A 100 -3.61 20.09 -17.01
C ASP A 100 -4.53 19.48 -15.93
N ASP A 101 -5.69 18.94 -16.34
CA ASP A 101 -6.63 18.24 -15.46
C ASP A 101 -6.11 16.85 -15.04
N GLU A 102 -5.58 16.05 -15.97
CA GLU A 102 -4.97 14.73 -15.65
C GLU A 102 -3.69 14.93 -14.81
N MET A 103 -3.00 16.07 -14.96
CA MET A 103 -1.87 16.48 -14.11
C MET A 103 -2.26 16.71 -12.64
N ASN A 104 -3.39 17.36 -12.38
CA ASN A 104 -3.85 17.64 -11.02
C ASN A 104 -4.39 16.40 -10.32
N ASP A 105 -5.17 15.57 -11.03
CA ASP A 105 -5.76 14.36 -10.46
C ASP A 105 -4.72 13.31 -10.05
N THR A 106 -3.57 13.31 -10.73
CA THR A 106 -2.45 12.39 -10.48
C THR A 106 -1.28 13.05 -9.74
N ARG A 107 -1.48 14.23 -9.13
CA ARG A 107 -0.44 14.91 -8.35
C ARG A 107 -0.14 14.14 -7.06
N LEU A 108 1.07 13.61 -6.94
CA LEU A 108 1.48 12.75 -5.81
C LEU A 108 2.31 13.47 -4.73
N PHE A 109 2.90 14.61 -5.08
CA PHE A 109 3.78 15.36 -4.19
C PHE A 109 3.24 16.78 -3.94
N ASP A 110 3.32 17.24 -2.70
CA ASP A 110 2.89 18.57 -2.31
C ASP A 110 3.79 19.17 -1.22
N ALA A 111 4.74 20.02 -1.63
CA ALA A 111 5.67 20.73 -0.75
C ALA A 111 4.99 21.62 0.31
N THR A 112 3.71 21.98 0.13
CA THR A 112 3.01 22.90 1.04
C THR A 112 2.34 22.19 2.22
N THR A 113 2.26 20.86 2.21
CA THR A 113 1.56 20.07 3.24
C THR A 113 2.31 19.96 4.57
N GLY A 114 3.63 20.25 4.60
CA GLY A 114 4.45 20.11 5.81
C GLY A 114 4.70 18.67 6.25
N ASN A 115 4.34 17.68 5.43
CA ASN A 115 4.60 16.26 5.66
C ASN A 115 6.04 15.90 5.28
N SER A 116 6.60 14.85 5.89
CA SER A 116 7.89 14.32 5.45
C SER A 116 7.76 13.60 4.11
N GLU A 117 8.87 13.50 3.37
CA GLU A 117 8.92 12.82 2.07
C GLU A 117 8.40 11.37 2.15
N ASP A 118 8.80 10.62 3.17
CA ASP A 118 8.29 9.27 3.47
C ASP A 118 6.76 9.20 3.61
N GLN A 119 6.15 10.22 4.21
CA GLN A 119 4.70 10.26 4.38
C GLN A 119 4.00 10.56 3.05
N GLN A 120 4.62 11.38 2.21
CA GLN A 120 4.12 11.68 0.88
C GLN A 120 4.23 10.46 -0.03
N LEU A 121 5.34 9.73 -0.01
CA LEU A 121 5.49 8.45 -0.70
C LEU A 121 4.43 7.44 -0.27
N LYS A 122 4.22 7.25 1.04
CA LYS A 122 3.16 6.36 1.56
C LYS A 122 1.77 6.81 1.09
N SER A 123 1.51 8.11 1.03
CA SER A 123 0.25 8.64 0.52
C SER A 123 0.09 8.40 -0.98
N ALA A 124 1.18 8.48 -1.74
CA ALA A 124 1.20 8.21 -3.18
C ALA A 124 0.92 6.74 -3.48
N ILE A 125 1.59 5.82 -2.77
CA ILE A 125 1.35 4.38 -2.88
C ILE A 125 -0.12 4.06 -2.61
N ARG A 126 -0.72 4.63 -1.55
CA ARG A 126 -2.15 4.45 -1.26
C ARG A 126 -3.07 4.96 -2.35
N ARG A 127 -2.71 6.07 -3.03
CA ARG A 127 -3.49 6.59 -4.16
C ARG A 127 -3.41 5.66 -5.38
N VAL A 128 -2.21 5.14 -5.69
CA VAL A 128 -2.03 4.12 -6.73
C VAL A 128 -2.85 2.88 -6.40
N GLN A 129 -2.80 2.39 -5.16
CA GLN A 129 -3.61 1.27 -4.70
C GLN A 129 -5.11 1.55 -4.86
N ALA A 130 -5.59 2.72 -4.43
CA ALA A 130 -6.99 3.09 -4.57
C ALA A 130 -7.44 3.10 -6.03
N ALA A 131 -6.59 3.53 -6.96
CA ALA A 131 -6.87 3.49 -8.40
C ALA A 131 -6.91 2.06 -8.95
N LEU A 132 -6.02 1.17 -8.48
CA LEU A 132 -6.05 -0.26 -8.81
C LEU A 132 -7.32 -0.93 -8.26
N PHE A 133 -7.73 -0.58 -7.04
CA PHE A 133 -8.97 -1.07 -6.44
C PHE A 133 -10.23 -0.55 -7.13
N ALA A 134 -10.17 0.66 -7.70
CA ALA A 134 -11.24 1.22 -8.50
C ALA A 134 -11.33 0.60 -9.91
N GLY A 135 -10.42 -0.31 -10.30
CA GLY A 135 -10.37 -0.91 -11.63
C GLY A 135 -9.84 0.02 -12.72
N SER A 136 -9.26 1.17 -12.35
CA SER A 136 -8.77 2.17 -13.30
C SER A 136 -7.31 1.92 -13.66
N ALA A 137 -7.07 0.93 -14.52
CA ALA A 137 -5.73 0.49 -14.94
C ALA A 137 -4.87 1.63 -15.51
N LYS A 138 -5.44 2.48 -16.37
CA LYS A 138 -4.73 3.61 -17.00
C LYS A 138 -4.26 4.64 -15.97
N THR A 139 -5.16 5.06 -15.08
CA THR A 139 -4.83 6.09 -14.07
C THR A 139 -3.83 5.54 -13.07
N ALA A 140 -3.99 4.29 -12.63
CA ALA A 140 -3.03 3.61 -11.77
C ALA A 140 -1.63 3.54 -12.39
N LEU A 141 -1.52 3.19 -13.67
CA LEU A 141 -0.25 3.15 -14.39
C LEU A 141 0.39 4.55 -14.51
N SER A 142 -0.40 5.57 -14.85
CA SER A 142 0.10 6.95 -14.96
C SER A 142 0.62 7.48 -13.62
N MET A 143 -0.14 7.26 -12.54
CA MET A 143 0.28 7.60 -11.19
C MET A 143 1.53 6.84 -10.77
N ALA A 144 1.62 5.53 -11.03
CA ALA A 144 2.80 4.74 -10.70
C ALA A 144 4.04 5.22 -11.45
N LYS A 145 3.95 5.51 -12.76
CA LYS A 145 5.06 6.07 -13.54
C LYS A 145 5.54 7.40 -12.96
N ARG A 146 4.63 8.29 -12.56
CA ARG A 146 4.98 9.56 -11.91
C ARG A 146 5.58 9.36 -10.51
N MET A 147 5.05 8.39 -9.75
CA MET A 147 5.58 8.01 -8.45
C MET A 147 7.05 7.58 -8.57
N TRP A 148 7.38 6.72 -9.53
CA TRP A 148 8.75 6.25 -9.73
C TRP A 148 9.69 7.32 -10.29
N ARG A 149 9.18 8.32 -11.01
CA ARG A 149 9.97 9.50 -11.41
C ARG A 149 10.35 10.37 -10.20
N LEU A 150 9.46 10.49 -9.21
CA LEU A 150 9.70 11.25 -7.99
C LEU A 150 10.55 10.47 -6.97
N TRP A 151 10.29 9.18 -6.84
CA TRP A 151 10.98 8.25 -5.92
C TRP A 151 11.59 7.08 -6.70
N PRO A 152 12.76 7.30 -7.34
CA PRO A 152 13.42 6.26 -8.13
C PRO A 152 13.85 5.05 -7.31
N GLU A 153 14.03 5.21 -5.99
CA GLU A 153 14.36 4.11 -5.07
C GLU A 153 13.28 3.03 -4.99
N VAL A 154 12.03 3.38 -5.32
CA VAL A 154 10.86 2.48 -5.29
C VAL A 154 10.49 2.03 -6.71
N ALA A 155 11.28 2.41 -7.71
CA ALA A 155 11.06 2.00 -9.09
C ALA A 155 11.23 0.48 -9.24
N PRO A 156 10.49 -0.14 -10.16
CA PRO A 156 10.61 -1.56 -10.43
C PRO A 156 12.04 -1.91 -10.87
N VAL A 157 12.75 -2.64 -10.03
CA VAL A 157 14.02 -3.30 -10.38
C VAL A 157 13.68 -4.68 -10.93
N SER A 158 14.55 -5.25 -11.78
CA SER A 158 14.38 -6.55 -12.42
C SER A 158 13.77 -7.59 -11.48
N ILE A 159 12.61 -8.14 -11.86
CA ILE A 159 11.83 -9.05 -11.01
C ILE A 159 12.27 -10.50 -11.26
N GLU A 160 12.36 -11.29 -10.18
CA GLU A 160 12.64 -12.73 -10.23
C GLU A 160 11.51 -13.49 -10.94
N GLU A 161 11.86 -14.55 -11.68
CA GLU A 161 11.05 -15.13 -12.76
C GLU A 161 9.81 -15.95 -12.32
N ASP A 162 9.58 -16.16 -11.01
CA ASP A 162 8.47 -16.98 -10.50
C ASP A 162 7.18 -16.18 -10.24
N ASN A 163 6.67 -15.48 -11.26
CA ASN A 163 5.39 -14.77 -11.15
C ASN A 163 4.48 -15.01 -12.37
N SER A 164 3.32 -15.62 -12.13
CA SER A 164 2.32 -15.97 -13.15
C SER A 164 1.83 -14.76 -13.98
N THR A 165 1.85 -13.56 -13.40
CA THR A 165 1.49 -12.32 -14.12
C THR A 165 2.59 -11.89 -15.10
N ILE A 166 3.85 -12.18 -14.78
CA ILE A 166 4.98 -11.94 -15.69
C ILE A 166 4.93 -12.95 -16.85
N ASP A 167 4.55 -14.20 -16.57
CA ASP A 167 4.35 -15.20 -17.63
C ASP A 167 3.25 -14.81 -18.60
N ALA A 168 2.13 -14.27 -18.10
CA ALA A 168 1.04 -13.76 -18.94
C ALA A 168 1.49 -12.58 -19.81
N GLY A 169 2.25 -11.64 -19.24
CA GLY A 169 2.83 -10.52 -19.98
C GLY A 169 3.85 -10.97 -21.03
N ARG A 170 4.69 -11.96 -20.69
CA ARG A 170 5.69 -12.56 -21.59
C ARG A 170 5.00 -13.28 -22.76
N ALA A 171 3.94 -14.04 -22.48
CA ALA A 171 3.11 -14.69 -23.49
C ALA A 171 2.41 -13.68 -24.41
N ALA A 172 2.05 -12.50 -23.89
CA ALA A 172 1.50 -11.40 -24.68
C ALA A 172 2.55 -10.60 -25.49
N GLY A 173 3.84 -10.92 -25.36
CA GLY A 173 4.92 -10.25 -26.10
C GLY A 173 5.39 -8.92 -25.51
N LEU A 174 5.17 -8.67 -24.20
CA LEU A 174 5.67 -7.47 -23.55
C LEU A 174 7.20 -7.45 -23.45
N ARG A 175 7.79 -6.25 -23.56
CA ARG A 175 9.22 -6.03 -23.33
C ARG A 175 9.60 -6.28 -21.86
N PRO A 176 10.86 -6.64 -21.55
CA PRO A 176 11.32 -6.85 -20.18
C PRO A 176 11.05 -5.67 -19.23
N GLU A 177 11.19 -4.44 -19.72
CA GLU A 177 10.91 -3.23 -18.94
C GLU A 177 9.43 -3.11 -18.56
N CYS A 178 8.52 -3.46 -19.47
CA CYS A 178 7.08 -3.47 -19.21
C CYS A 178 6.68 -4.58 -18.24
N LEU A 179 7.38 -5.71 -18.26
CA LEU A 179 7.18 -6.81 -17.31
C LEU A 179 7.55 -6.38 -15.89
N ASN A 180 8.64 -5.63 -15.72
CA ASN A 180 9.04 -5.07 -14.42
C ASN A 180 7.96 -4.11 -13.88
N VAL A 181 7.41 -3.25 -14.75
CA VAL A 181 6.31 -2.34 -14.40
C VAL A 181 5.05 -3.11 -13.98
N LEU A 182 4.68 -4.14 -14.74
CA LEU A 182 3.50 -4.96 -14.47
C LEU A 182 3.62 -5.70 -13.13
N GLY A 183 4.76 -6.33 -12.87
CA GLY A 183 5.00 -7.05 -11.62
C GLY A 183 5.04 -6.12 -10.41
N ALA A 184 5.63 -4.92 -10.52
CA ALA A 184 5.62 -3.96 -9.41
C ALA A 184 4.21 -3.41 -9.11
N LEU A 185 3.39 -3.18 -10.13
CA LEU A 185 1.98 -2.80 -9.93
C LEU A 185 1.20 -3.92 -9.21
N GLN A 186 1.47 -5.18 -9.55
CA GLN A 186 0.87 -6.31 -8.87
C GLN A 186 1.33 -6.38 -7.41
N GLN A 187 2.62 -6.21 -7.13
CA GLN A 187 3.14 -6.16 -5.75
C GLN A 187 2.49 -5.04 -4.94
N ILE A 188 2.33 -3.85 -5.53
CA ILE A 188 1.62 -2.72 -4.90
C ILE A 188 0.15 -3.08 -4.63
N HIS A 189 -0.52 -3.80 -5.53
CA HIS A 189 -1.91 -4.26 -5.32
C HIS A 189 -2.02 -5.30 -4.19
N MET A 190 -1.07 -6.23 -4.10
CA MET A 190 -1.08 -7.30 -3.09
C MET A 190 -0.72 -6.81 -1.67
N THR A 191 0.03 -5.71 -1.58
CA THR A 191 0.49 -5.11 -0.31
C THR A 191 -0.49 -4.06 0.21
N GLU A 192 -1.71 -4.48 0.61
CA GLU A 192 -2.66 -3.57 1.29
C GLU A 192 -2.00 -2.94 2.54
N LEU A 193 -1.68 -1.64 2.47
CA LEU A 193 -1.18 -0.88 3.61
C LEU A 193 -2.37 -0.49 4.51
N GLY A 194 -2.72 -1.38 5.45
CA GLY A 194 -3.71 -1.16 6.51
C GLY A 194 -3.33 -0.07 7.51
#